data_AF-A0A942ILR0-F1
#
_entry.id   AF-A0A942ILR0-F1
#
_cell.length_a   1.000
_cell.length_b   1.000
_cell.length_c   1.000
_cell.angle_alpha   90.00
_cell.angle_beta   90.00
_cell.angle_gamma   90.00
#
_symmetry.space_group_name_H-M   'P 1'
#
loop_
_entity.id
_entity.type
_entity.pdbx_description
1 polymer ?
#
loop_
_entity_poly.entity_id
_entity_poly.type
_entity_poly.pdbx_seq_one_letter_code
_entity_poly.pdbx_strand_id
1 'polypeptide(L)' 'MAKILVLTLFKWQDVEAKSDLERLRLVVNHLPDEALMAKLEGHRKWGRDDYPIRPVWNSILA' A
#
# COMPACT_ATOMS: atom_id res chain seq x y z
N MET A 1 5.88 -3.88 -31.73
CA MET A 1 4.80 -4.24 -30.78
C MET A 1 5.15 -3.62 -29.44
N ALA A 2 4.36 -2.64 -28.95
CA ALA A 2 4.60 -2.01 -27.66
C ALA A 2 3.90 -2.82 -26.56
N LYS A 3 4.66 -3.39 -25.61
CA LYS A 3 4.11 -3.99 -24.40
C LYS A 3 3.90 -2.87 -23.39
N ILE A 4 2.65 -2.49 -23.13
CA ILE A 4 2.32 -1.66 -21.98
C ILE A 4 2.54 -2.54 -20.75
N LEU A 5 3.58 -2.24 -19.98
CA LEU A 5 3.82 -2.87 -18.68
C LEU A 5 2.85 -2.25 -17.67
N VAL A 6 1.73 -2.90 -17.44
CA VAL A 6 0.83 -2.53 -16.33
C VAL A 6 1.50 -3.03 -15.05
N LEU A 7 1.97 -2.10 -14.21
CA LEU A 7 2.48 -2.41 -12.88
C LEU A 7 1.29 -2.72 -11.96
N THR A 8 1.03 -4.02 -11.78
CA THR A 8 0.03 -4.51 -10.82
C THR A 8 0.73 -4.90 -9.52
N LEU A 9 0.13 -4.57 -8.36
CA LEU A 9 0.63 -4.99 -7.04
C LEU A 9 0.73 -6.52 -6.90
N PHE A 10 -0.23 -7.25 -7.47
CA PHE A 10 -0.29 -8.71 -7.50
C PHE A 10 -1.20 -9.15 -8.66
N LYS A 11 -1.24 -10.46 -8.98
CA LYS A 11 -2.09 -10.99 -10.05
C LYS A 11 -3.50 -11.26 -9.55
N TRP A 12 -4.48 -11.21 -10.45
CA TRP A 12 -5.88 -11.53 -10.13
C TRP A 12 -6.08 -12.95 -9.60
N GLN A 13 -5.32 -13.91 -10.14
CA GLN A 13 -5.33 -15.31 -9.70
C GLN A 13 -4.93 -15.47 -8.23
N ASP A 14 -4.06 -14.59 -7.72
CA ASP A 14 -3.62 -14.61 -6.33
C ASP A 14 -4.73 -14.11 -5.39
N VAL A 15 -5.73 -13.38 -5.89
CA VAL A 15 -6.82 -12.76 -5.11
C VAL A 15 -8.02 -13.68 -5.02
N GLU A 16 -8.48 -14.23 -6.16
CA GLU A 16 -9.73 -15.00 -6.25
C GLU A 16 -9.71 -16.29 -5.43
N ALA A 17 -8.54 -16.88 -5.23
CA ALA A 17 -8.38 -18.13 -4.49
C ALA A 17 -8.22 -17.96 -2.97
N LYS A 18 -8.19 -16.72 -2.46
CA LYS A 18 -7.80 -16.41 -1.07
C LYS A 18 -8.97 -15.98 -0.20
N SER A 19 -8.95 -16.42 1.05
CA SER A 19 -9.82 -15.86 2.10
C SER A 19 -9.54 -14.36 2.32
N ASP A 20 -10.45 -13.62 2.95
CA ASP A 20 -10.28 -12.18 3.18
C ASP A 20 -8.99 -11.85 3.93
N LEU A 21 -8.62 -12.65 4.94
CA LEU A 21 -7.40 -12.46 5.71
C LEU A 21 -6.14 -12.67 4.85
N GLU A 22 -6.15 -13.66 3.98
CA GLU A 22 -5.04 -13.92 3.07
C GLU A 22 -4.93 -12.85 1.97
N ARG A 23 -6.05 -12.27 1.53
CA ARG A 23 -6.06 -11.11 0.63
C ARG A 23 -5.49 -9.87 1.31
N LEU A 24 -5.84 -9.62 2.56
CA LEU A 24 -5.25 -8.54 3.34
C LEU A 24 -3.73 -8.71 3.46
N ARG A 25 -3.28 -9.92 3.80
CA ARG A 25 -1.84 -10.24 3.90
C ARG A 25 -1.13 -10.10 2.55
N LEU A 26 -1.77 -10.49 1.45
CA LEU A 26 -1.25 -10.29 0.10
C LEU A 26 -1.02 -8.81 -0.20
N VAL A 27 -1.99 -7.95 0.12
CA VAL A 27 -1.88 -6.49 -0.06
C VAL A 27 -0.73 -5.93 0.76
N VAL A 28 -0.69 -6.21 2.07
CA VAL A 28 0.35 -5.68 2.97
C VAL A 28 1.76 -6.10 2.51
N ASN A 29 1.93 -7.35 2.06
CA ASN A 29 3.23 -7.85 1.61
C ASN A 29 3.73 -7.23 0.29
N HIS A 30 2.82 -6.77 -0.58
CA HIS A 30 3.18 -6.24 -1.90
C HIS A 30 3.14 -4.72 -1.97
N LEU A 31 2.59 -4.06 -0.95
CA LEU A 31 2.50 -2.61 -0.90
C LEU A 31 3.92 -2.01 -0.82
N PRO A 32 4.27 -1.04 -1.68
CA PRO A 32 5.55 -0.37 -1.60
C PRO A 32 5.51 0.67 -0.47
N ASP A 33 5.67 0.18 0.76
CA ASP A 33 5.45 0.92 2.01
C ASP A 33 6.08 2.31 1.99
N GLU A 34 7.38 2.37 1.75
CA GLU A 34 8.14 3.63 1.72
C GLU A 34 7.66 4.59 0.63
N ALA A 35 7.42 4.08 -0.59
CA ALA A 35 6.99 4.92 -1.70
C ALA A 35 5.57 5.46 -1.47
N LEU A 36 4.71 4.68 -0.82
CA LEU A 36 3.38 5.11 -0.39
C LEU A 36 3.49 6.17 0.70
N MET A 37 4.28 5.94 1.76
CA MET A 37 4.46 6.89 2.85
C MET A 37 4.98 8.24 2.32
N ALA A 38 6.02 8.22 1.48
CA ALA A 38 6.56 9.44 0.87
C ALA A 38 5.52 10.20 0.02
N LYS A 39 4.66 9.48 -0.72
CA LYS A 39 3.57 10.09 -1.51
C LYS A 39 2.54 10.76 -0.60
N LEU A 40 2.13 10.09 0.47
CA LEU A 40 1.15 10.59 1.43
C LEU A 40 1.69 11.80 2.20
N GLU A 41 2.96 11.75 2.62
CA GLU A 41 3.65 12.85 3.32
C GLU A 41 3.78 14.07 2.41
N GLY A 42 4.20 13.86 1.16
CA GLY A 42 4.24 14.91 0.15
C GLY A 42 2.88 15.53 -0.16
N HIS A 43 1.81 14.74 -0.13
CA HIS A 43 0.44 15.25 -0.30
C HIS A 43 -0.05 16.05 0.91
N ARG A 44 0.29 15.61 2.12
CA ARG A 44 -0.11 16.29 3.38
C ARG A 44 0.54 17.66 3.55
N LYS A 45 1.74 17.88 2.99
CA LYS A 45 2.49 19.14 3.06
C LYS A 45 2.61 19.65 4.51
N TRP A 46 2.08 20.84 4.83
CA TRP A 46 2.25 21.54 6.11
C TRP A 46 1.01 21.44 7.03
N GLY A 47 0.22 20.38 6.92
CA GLY A 47 -0.87 20.13 7.88
C GLY A 47 -0.35 19.93 9.31
N ARG A 48 -1.23 20.06 10.32
CA ARG A 48 -0.88 19.79 11.74
C ARG A 48 -0.29 18.37 11.87
N ASP A 49 0.81 18.23 12.58
CA ASP A 49 1.52 16.95 12.75
C ASP A 49 1.09 16.19 14.02
N ASP A 50 -0.11 16.45 14.52
CA ASP A 50 -0.66 15.77 15.69
C ASP A 50 -0.83 14.25 15.47
N TYR A 51 -0.89 13.83 14.19
CA TYR A 51 -0.93 12.43 13.75
C TYR A 51 -0.04 12.25 12.52
N PRO A 52 1.26 11.97 12.71
CA PRO A 52 2.17 11.77 11.60
C PRO A 52 1.81 10.49 10.83
N ILE A 53 2.05 10.49 9.52
CA ILE A 53 1.49 9.46 8.61
C ILE A 53 2.06 8.08 8.92
N ARG A 54 3.37 7.96 9.11
CA ARG A 54 4.05 6.68 9.41
C ARG A 54 3.60 6.07 10.74
N PRO A 55 3.55 6.80 11.88
CA PRO A 55 2.97 6.29 13.11
C PRO A 55 1.56 5.74 12.95
N VAL A 56 0.67 6.46 12.25
CA VAL A 56 -0.71 5.98 12.02
C VAL A 56 -0.70 4.72 11.15
N TRP A 57 0.07 4.72 10.06
CA TRP A 57 0.20 3.54 9.20
C TRP A 57 0.71 2.32 9.97
N ASN A 58 1.76 2.49 10.78
CA ASN A 58 2.30 1.42 11.61
C ASN A 58 1.29 0.93 12.66
N SER A 59 0.43 1.81 13.19
CA SER A 59 -0.64 1.40 14.12
C SER A 59 -1.73 0.53 13.49
N ILE A 60 -1.92 0.63 12.17
CA ILE A 60 -2.86 -0.22 11.41
C ILE A 60 -2.24 -1.60 11.13
N LEU A 61 -0.92 -1.65 10.99
CA LEU A 61 -0.18 -2.89 10.72
C LEU A 61 0.20 -3.69 11.98
N ALA A 62 0.21 -3.04 13.15
CA ALA A 62 0.68 -3.58 14.43
C ALA A 62 -0.26 -4.63 15.07
#